data_AF-A0A3L6ZLE8-F1
#
_entry.id   AF-A0A3L6ZLE8-F1
#
_cell.length_a   1.000
_cell.length_b   1.000
_cell.length_c   1.000
_cell.angle_alpha   90.00
_cell.angle_beta   90.00
_cell.angle_gamma   90.00
#
_symmetry.space_group_name_H-M   'P 1'
#
loop_
_entity.id
_entity.type
_entity.pdbx_description
1 polymer ?
#
loop_
_entity_poly.entity_id
_entity_poly.type
_entity_poly.pdbx_seq_one_letter_code
_entity_poly.pdbx_strand_id
1 'polypeptide(L)'
;MSDPQRPRPQFGEYATPEEQRNAIKVPLDDAESIPVESQESTSSHISVQGGRDAVATAPAAGPSGDRIATMILLGVGLMTVVLSASALIDLPTAIRTTFVQLDVGTYSTESLGAAMGWTALLVQAALWITALWLSLRTLRAGRKAWWIPLVFGVVANVVMFGCIAVAMTGDPAFGEYVSRMR
;
A
#
# COMPACT_ATOMS: atom_id res chain seq x y z
N MET A 1 -45.15 -64.40 1.94
CA MET A 1 -44.48 -63.65 3.02
C MET A 1 -44.99 -62.24 2.96
N SER A 2 -45.83 -61.86 3.91
CA SER A 2 -46.48 -60.55 3.97
C SER A 2 -45.51 -59.55 4.58
N ASP A 3 -45.16 -58.50 3.85
CA ASP A 3 -44.29 -57.42 4.33
C ASP A 3 -45.03 -56.60 5.40
N PRO A 4 -44.47 -56.36 6.59
CA PRO A 4 -45.13 -55.53 7.60
C PRO A 4 -45.20 -54.08 7.12
N GLN A 5 -46.42 -53.58 6.95
CA GLN A 5 -46.73 -52.22 6.52
C GLN A 5 -46.17 -51.21 7.52
N ARG A 6 -45.13 -50.47 7.11
CA ARG A 6 -44.37 -49.54 7.95
C ARG A 6 -45.27 -48.41 8.47
N PRO A 7 -45.30 -48.11 9.78
CA PRO A 7 -46.05 -46.98 10.32
C PRO A 7 -45.55 -45.66 9.69
N ARG A 8 -46.48 -44.72 9.43
CA ARG A 8 -46.13 -43.41 8.87
C ARG A 8 -45.24 -42.64 9.86
N PRO A 9 -44.09 -42.10 9.44
CA PRO A 9 -43.19 -41.35 10.31
C PRO A 9 -43.90 -40.11 10.83
N GLN A 10 -43.92 -39.92 12.14
CA GLN A 10 -44.37 -38.67 12.75
C GLN A 10 -43.21 -37.66 12.65
N PHE A 11 -43.52 -36.46 12.15
CA PHE A 11 -42.55 -35.45 11.69
C PHE A 11 -41.30 -35.30 12.59
N GLY A 12 -40.11 -35.33 11.96
CA GLY A 12 -38.84 -35.02 12.63
C GLY A 12 -37.90 -36.21 12.87
N GLU A 13 -38.29 -37.43 12.52
CA GLU A 13 -37.40 -38.59 12.60
C GLU A 13 -36.46 -38.63 11.38
N TYR A 14 -35.17 -38.41 11.62
CA TYR A 14 -34.15 -38.50 10.58
C TYR A 14 -33.97 -39.97 10.15
N ALA A 15 -33.86 -40.20 8.84
CA ALA A 15 -33.51 -41.52 8.32
C ALA A 15 -32.20 -41.99 8.97
N THR A 16 -32.14 -43.26 9.37
CA THR A 16 -30.91 -43.79 9.96
C THR A 16 -29.80 -43.80 8.90
N PRO A 17 -28.51 -43.67 9.29
CA PRO A 17 -27.39 -43.65 8.34
C PRO A 17 -27.32 -44.90 7.44
N GLU A 18 -27.85 -46.04 7.90
CA GLU A 18 -27.91 -47.26 7.10
C GLU A 18 -29.00 -47.21 6.02
N GLU A 19 -30.14 -46.57 6.30
CA GLU A 19 -31.22 -46.37 5.32
C GLU A 19 -30.80 -45.37 4.24
N GLN A 20 -30.09 -44.32 4.62
CA GLN A 20 -29.53 -43.35 3.68
C GLN A 20 -28.54 -44.00 2.71
N ARG A 21 -27.74 -44.95 3.22
CA ARG A 21 -26.76 -45.71 2.42
C ARG A 21 -27.43 -46.66 1.43
N ASN A 22 -28.57 -47.26 1.80
CA ASN A 22 -29.31 -48.16 0.91
C ASN A 22 -30.04 -47.41 -0.22
N ALA A 23 -30.50 -46.18 0.01
CA ALA A 23 -31.19 -45.37 -1.00
C ALA A 23 -30.28 -44.90 -2.16
N ILE A 24 -28.97 -44.81 -1.93
CA ILE A 24 -28.00 -44.29 -2.91
C ILE A 24 -27.59 -45.34 -3.97
N LYS A 25 -28.08 -46.58 -3.89
CA LYS A 25 -27.84 -47.60 -4.92
C LYS A 25 -28.79 -47.44 -6.11
N VAL A 26 -28.52 -46.48 -6.98
CA VAL A 26 -29.12 -46.37 -8.31
C VAL A 26 -28.13 -46.95 -9.34
N PRO A 27 -28.44 -48.06 -10.02
CA PRO A 27 -27.64 -48.54 -11.16
C PRO A 27 -27.72 -47.54 -12.31
N LEU A 28 -26.57 -47.22 -12.92
CA LEU A 28 -26.49 -46.52 -14.20
C LEU A 28 -26.68 -47.58 -15.30
N ASP A 29 -27.82 -47.56 -15.99
CA ASP A 29 -28.00 -48.35 -17.21
C ASP A 29 -27.35 -47.62 -18.40
N ASP A 30 -26.58 -48.40 -19.16
CA ASP A 30 -25.78 -48.00 -20.30
C ASP A 30 -26.62 -47.66 -21.54
N ALA A 31 -26.23 -46.58 -22.20
CA ALA A 31 -26.25 -46.35 -23.66
C ALA A 31 -27.46 -46.86 -24.48
N GLU A 32 -28.38 -45.95 -24.82
CA GLU A 32 -29.18 -46.02 -26.05
C GLU A 32 -28.85 -44.83 -26.96
N SER A 33 -28.68 -45.09 -28.27
CA SER A 33 -27.91 -44.26 -29.20
C SER A 33 -28.76 -43.48 -30.23
N ILE A 34 -28.48 -42.15 -30.31
CA ILE A 34 -28.55 -41.14 -31.41
C ILE A 34 -29.91 -40.81 -32.06
N PRO A 35 -30.22 -39.52 -32.35
CA PRO A 35 -29.61 -38.78 -33.48
C PRO A 35 -29.09 -37.35 -33.17
N VAL A 36 -28.09 -36.92 -33.94
CA VAL A 36 -27.47 -35.58 -33.92
C VAL A 36 -28.38 -34.58 -34.63
N GLU A 37 -28.75 -33.51 -33.93
CA GLU A 37 -29.25 -32.26 -34.55
C GLU A 37 -28.34 -31.11 -34.11
N SER A 38 -27.70 -30.47 -35.09
CA SER A 38 -26.82 -29.31 -34.87
C SER A 38 -27.68 -28.07 -34.61
N GLN A 39 -27.75 -27.61 -33.37
CA GLN A 39 -28.22 -26.26 -33.03
C GLN A 39 -27.23 -25.57 -32.08
N GLU A 40 -26.81 -24.39 -32.52
CA GLU A 40 -26.14 -23.35 -31.73
C GLU A 40 -26.90 -23.08 -30.42
N SER A 41 -26.18 -22.78 -29.33
CA SER A 41 -26.35 -21.55 -28.53
C SER A 41 -25.77 -21.67 -27.13
N THR A 42 -24.92 -20.70 -26.78
CA THR A 42 -24.74 -20.07 -25.46
C THR A 42 -24.75 -20.96 -24.22
N SER A 43 -23.59 -21.05 -23.57
CA SER A 43 -23.48 -21.36 -22.13
C SER A 43 -24.19 -20.28 -21.30
N SER A 44 -25.52 -20.40 -21.20
CA SER A 44 -26.35 -19.73 -20.20
C SER A 44 -26.33 -20.58 -18.93
N HIS A 45 -25.40 -20.29 -18.01
CA HIS A 45 -25.50 -20.83 -16.66
C HIS A 45 -26.61 -20.07 -15.90
N ILE A 46 -27.72 -20.76 -15.70
CA ILE A 46 -28.91 -20.29 -14.98
C ILE A 46 -28.58 -20.07 -13.50
N SER A 47 -28.90 -18.88 -13.02
CA SER A 47 -28.98 -18.51 -11.60
C SER A 47 -30.18 -19.19 -10.93
N VAL A 48 -29.96 -19.87 -9.80
CA VAL A 48 -31.02 -20.26 -8.85
C VAL A 48 -30.74 -19.55 -7.54
N GLN A 49 -31.55 -18.53 -7.28
CA GLN A 49 -31.62 -17.78 -6.04
C GLN A 49 -32.55 -18.53 -5.07
N GLY A 50 -32.00 -18.98 -3.94
CA GLY A 50 -32.73 -19.67 -2.88
C GLY A 50 -31.95 -19.63 -1.57
N GLY A 51 -32.43 -18.81 -0.64
CA GLY A 51 -31.71 -18.33 0.53
C GLY A 51 -31.35 -19.41 1.55
N ARG A 52 -30.10 -19.33 2.00
CA ARG A 52 -29.73 -19.46 3.41
C ARG A 52 -28.75 -18.35 3.69
N ASP A 53 -28.96 -17.64 4.79
CA ASP A 53 -28.02 -16.72 5.42
C ASP A 53 -26.72 -17.47 5.71
N ALA A 54 -25.91 -17.69 4.67
CA ALA A 54 -24.50 -17.86 4.84
C ALA A 54 -24.00 -16.47 5.23
N VAL A 55 -24.01 -16.19 6.54
CA VAL A 55 -23.03 -15.28 7.11
C VAL A 55 -21.69 -15.92 6.78
N ALA A 56 -21.20 -15.63 5.57
CA ALA A 56 -19.84 -15.84 5.19
C ALA A 56 -19.07 -14.96 6.16
N THR A 57 -18.58 -15.56 7.24
CA THR A 57 -17.52 -14.99 8.04
C THR A 57 -16.33 -14.91 7.10
N ALA A 58 -16.30 -13.86 6.27
CA ALA A 58 -15.15 -13.51 5.47
C ALA A 58 -13.97 -13.51 6.45
N PRO A 59 -12.87 -14.22 6.16
CA PRO A 59 -11.70 -14.13 7.01
C PRO A 59 -11.39 -12.65 7.12
N ALA A 60 -11.40 -12.12 8.35
CA ALA A 60 -11.02 -10.73 8.61
C ALA A 60 -9.62 -10.58 8.03
N ALA A 61 -9.54 -10.01 6.82
CA ALA A 61 -8.30 -9.89 6.09
C ALA A 61 -7.39 -9.04 6.98
N GLY A 62 -6.40 -9.69 7.60
CA GLY A 62 -5.42 -9.02 8.44
C GLY A 62 -4.81 -7.85 7.65
N PRO A 63 -4.31 -6.81 8.33
CA PRO A 63 -3.74 -5.66 7.66
C PRO A 63 -2.70 -6.12 6.64
N SER A 64 -2.97 -5.87 5.36
CA SER A 64 -2.06 -6.27 4.28
C SER A 64 -0.71 -5.58 4.52
N GLY A 65 0.39 -6.34 4.42
CA GLY A 65 1.74 -5.81 4.68
C GLY A 65 2.06 -4.52 3.89
N ASP A 66 1.46 -4.36 2.70
CA ASP A 66 1.51 -3.12 1.90
C ASP A 66 0.96 -1.89 2.64
N ARG A 67 -0.18 -2.02 3.35
CA ARG A 67 -0.76 -0.92 4.13
C ARG A 67 0.15 -0.53 5.29
N ILE A 68 0.68 -1.51 6.01
CA ILE A 68 1.60 -1.29 7.13
C ILE A 68 2.87 -0.59 6.63
N ALA A 69 3.49 -1.11 5.57
CA ALA A 69 4.68 -0.51 4.97
C ALA A 69 4.42 0.93 4.53
N THR A 70 3.31 1.17 3.82
CA THR A 70 2.93 2.53 3.40
C THR A 70 2.81 3.47 4.60
N MET A 71 2.12 3.06 5.66
CA MET A 71 1.96 3.89 6.87
C MET A 71 3.27 4.17 7.58
N ILE A 72 4.16 3.17 7.69
CA ILE A 72 5.50 3.34 8.26
C ILE A 72 6.31 4.33 7.42
N LEU A 73 6.37 4.15 6.10
CA LEU A 73 7.12 5.05 5.20
C LEU A 73 6.61 6.49 5.27
N LEU A 74 5.29 6.68 5.34
CA LEU A 74 4.69 8.01 5.51
C LEU A 74 4.99 8.64 6.86
N GLY A 75 4.94 7.85 7.94
CA GLY A 75 5.31 8.28 9.27
C GLY A 75 6.79 8.67 9.35
N VAL A 76 7.68 7.85 8.79
CA VAL A 76 9.12 8.16 8.69
C VAL A 76 9.33 9.43 7.87
N GLY A 77 8.69 9.55 6.70
CA GLY A 77 8.81 10.76 5.88
C GLY A 77 8.34 12.02 6.61
N LEU A 78 7.24 11.93 7.37
CA LEU A 78 6.74 13.05 8.17
C LEU A 78 7.73 13.42 9.28
N MET A 79 8.23 12.40 9.98
CA MET A 79 9.22 12.58 11.03
C MET A 79 10.48 13.24 10.47
N THR A 80 10.97 12.82 9.30
CA THR A 80 12.10 13.47 8.63
C THR A 80 11.83 14.94 8.33
N VAL A 81 10.65 15.27 7.76
CA VAL A 81 10.27 16.67 7.48
C VAL A 81 10.27 17.50 8.77
N VAL A 82 9.63 17.00 9.83
CA VAL A 82 9.52 17.71 11.11
C VAL A 82 10.89 17.90 11.77
N LEU A 83 11.71 16.85 11.81
CA LEU A 83 13.05 16.90 12.39
C LEU A 83 13.99 17.82 11.60
N SER A 84 13.83 17.88 10.28
CA SER A 84 14.64 18.74 9.42
C SER A 84 14.15 20.18 9.37
N ALA A 85 12.89 20.45 9.75
CA ALA A 85 12.26 21.74 9.58
C ALA A 85 13.00 22.87 10.32
N SER A 86 13.37 22.66 11.58
CA SER A 86 14.11 23.68 12.35
C SER A 86 15.46 24.02 11.71
N ALA A 87 16.21 22.99 11.28
CA ALA A 87 17.49 23.16 10.61
C ALA A 87 17.35 23.87 9.25
N LEU A 88 16.25 23.67 8.53
CA LEU A 88 15.99 24.35 7.25
C LEU A 88 15.50 25.79 7.44
N ILE A 89 14.71 26.06 8.47
CA ILE A 89 14.25 27.42 8.80
C ILE A 89 15.45 28.29 9.22
N ASP A 90 16.35 27.72 10.00
CA ASP A 90 17.58 28.38 10.47
C ASP A 90 18.82 27.84 9.73
N LEU A 91 18.69 27.64 8.41
CA LEU A 91 19.75 27.07 7.58
C LEU A 91 21.06 27.88 7.65
N PRO A 92 21.07 29.23 7.67
CA PRO A 92 22.31 30.00 7.82
C PRO A 92 23.10 29.63 9.09
N THR A 93 22.41 29.47 10.22
CA THR A 93 23.03 29.09 11.50
C THR A 93 23.55 27.65 11.46
N ALA A 94 22.79 26.74 10.84
CA ALA A 94 23.23 25.36 10.63
C ALA A 94 24.51 25.30 9.77
N ILE A 95 24.53 26.01 8.63
CA ILE A 95 25.72 26.08 7.75
C ILE A 95 26.91 26.70 8.48
N ARG A 96 26.71 27.81 9.20
CA ARG A 96 27.76 28.45 9.98
C ARG A 96 28.38 27.48 10.99
N THR A 97 27.54 26.72 11.69
CA THR A 97 27.99 25.70 12.65
C THR A 97 28.85 24.64 11.96
N THR A 98 28.42 24.18 10.77
CA THR A 98 29.20 23.24 9.96
C THR A 98 30.52 23.85 9.46
N PHE A 99 30.54 25.12 9.04
CA PHE A 99 31.75 25.80 8.60
C PHE A 99 32.79 25.92 9.72
N VAL A 100 32.34 26.21 10.95
CA VAL A 100 33.21 26.22 12.14
C VAL A 100 33.74 24.81 12.45
N GLN A 101 32.89 23.78 12.37
CA GLN A 101 33.30 22.39 12.60
C GLN A 101 34.31 21.87 11.58
N LEU A 102 34.21 22.32 10.33
CA LEU A 102 35.07 21.91 9.22
C LEU A 102 36.27 22.86 8.99
N ASP A 103 36.44 23.88 9.82
CA ASP A 103 37.46 24.95 9.69
C ASP A 103 37.48 25.61 8.30
N VAL A 104 36.29 25.81 7.72
CA VAL A 104 36.11 26.39 6.38
C VAL A 104 36.31 27.91 6.43
N GLY A 105 35.79 28.57 7.47
CA GLY A 105 35.80 30.02 7.62
C GLY A 105 34.48 30.57 8.15
N THR A 106 34.25 31.87 7.99
CA THR A 106 32.98 32.52 8.38
C THR A 106 32.00 32.51 7.21
N TYR A 107 30.81 31.95 7.44
CA TYR A 107 29.72 32.00 6.46
C TYR A 107 29.21 33.44 6.31
N SER A 108 29.10 33.92 5.06
CA SER A 108 28.77 35.31 4.74
C SER A 108 27.46 35.47 3.96
N THR A 109 27.01 34.42 3.28
CA THR A 109 25.89 34.49 2.32
C THR A 109 24.55 34.11 2.96
N GLU A 110 24.19 34.75 4.08
CA GLU A 110 23.02 34.36 4.90
C GLU A 110 21.68 34.48 4.17
N SER A 111 21.52 35.46 3.30
CA SER A 111 20.28 35.64 2.53
C SER A 111 20.03 34.48 1.56
N LEU A 112 21.08 33.98 0.90
CA LEU A 112 21.00 32.80 0.04
C LEU A 112 20.72 31.54 0.87
N GLY A 113 21.40 31.38 2.00
CA GLY A 113 21.14 30.29 2.94
C GLY A 113 19.70 30.26 3.40
N ALA A 114 19.14 31.40 3.82
CA ALA A 114 17.74 31.51 4.23
C ALA A 114 16.78 31.18 3.07
N ALA A 115 17.04 31.72 1.87
CA ALA A 115 16.21 31.46 0.69
C ALA A 115 16.20 29.97 0.30
N MET A 116 17.37 29.32 0.31
CA MET A 116 17.50 27.88 0.02
C MET A 116 16.87 27.01 1.11
N GLY A 117 16.97 27.41 2.38
CA GLY A 117 16.33 26.74 3.51
C GLY A 117 14.81 26.73 3.36
N TRP A 118 14.20 27.89 3.11
CA TRP A 118 12.76 28.00 2.85
C TRP A 118 12.33 27.24 1.59
N THR A 119 13.12 27.33 0.51
CA THR A 119 12.84 26.61 -0.74
C THR A 119 12.82 25.10 -0.49
N ALA A 120 13.84 24.56 0.17
CA ALA A 120 13.93 23.15 0.51
C ALA A 120 12.74 22.70 1.37
N LEU A 121 12.39 23.49 2.40
CA LEU A 121 11.30 23.19 3.31
C LEU A 121 9.94 23.13 2.58
N LEU A 122 9.64 24.13 1.77
CA LEU A 122 8.38 24.21 1.02
C LEU A 122 8.26 23.05 0.02
N VAL A 123 9.33 22.72 -0.70
CA VAL A 123 9.32 21.60 -1.64
C VAL A 123 9.21 20.27 -0.91
N GLN A 124 9.88 20.08 0.23
CA GLN A 124 9.75 18.87 1.04
C GLN A 124 8.31 18.68 1.52
N ALA A 125 7.69 19.74 2.05
CA ALA A 125 6.30 19.71 2.49
C ALA A 125 5.35 19.38 1.33
N ALA A 126 5.52 20.02 0.18
CA ALA A 126 4.70 19.77 -1.01
C ALA A 126 4.83 18.32 -1.51
N LEU A 127 6.06 17.79 -1.57
CA LEU A 127 6.33 16.41 -1.97
C LEU A 127 5.71 15.42 -0.98
N TRP A 128 5.83 15.68 0.33
CA TRP A 128 5.25 14.81 1.35
C TRP A 128 3.71 14.81 1.29
N ILE A 129 3.07 15.98 1.15
CA ILE A 129 1.62 16.09 0.98
C ILE A 129 1.17 15.35 -0.29
N THR A 130 1.91 15.49 -1.38
CA THR A 130 1.64 14.78 -2.64
C THR A 130 1.77 13.27 -2.46
N ALA A 131 2.81 12.81 -1.77
CA ALA A 131 3.01 11.40 -1.44
C ALA A 131 1.86 10.84 -0.59
N LEU A 132 1.43 11.58 0.43
CA LEU A 132 0.27 11.23 1.26
C LEU A 132 -1.00 11.10 0.42
N TRP A 133 -1.32 12.12 -0.37
CA TRP A 133 -2.52 12.13 -1.20
C TRP A 133 -2.54 10.99 -2.22
N LEU A 134 -1.43 10.77 -2.93
CA LEU A 134 -1.30 9.68 -3.91
C LEU A 134 -1.40 8.30 -3.23
N SER A 135 -0.72 8.12 -2.10
CA SER A 135 -0.75 6.86 -1.33
C SER A 135 -2.17 6.52 -0.91
N LEU A 136 -2.91 7.49 -0.35
CA LEU A 136 -4.31 7.31 0.04
C LEU A 136 -5.21 7.00 -1.16
N ARG A 137 -5.02 7.68 -2.29
CA ARG A 137 -5.77 7.42 -3.53
C ARG A 137 -5.51 6.01 -4.06
N THR A 138 -4.26 5.54 -4.03
CA THR A 138 -3.91 4.19 -4.51
C THR A 138 -4.39 3.08 -3.59
N LEU A 139 -4.36 3.30 -2.27
CA LEU A 139 -4.90 2.35 -1.29
C LEU A 139 -6.42 2.19 -1.45
N ARG A 140 -7.14 3.29 -1.72
CA ARG A 140 -8.58 3.26 -2.03
C ARG A 140 -8.89 2.49 -3.31
N ALA A 141 -7.98 2.50 -4.27
CA ALA A 141 -8.10 1.74 -5.51
C ALA A 141 -7.68 0.26 -5.37
N GLY A 142 -7.29 -0.21 -4.18
CA GLY A 142 -6.84 -1.58 -3.95
C GLY A 142 -5.48 -1.93 -4.59
N ARG A 143 -4.71 -0.92 -5.00
CA ARG A 143 -3.38 -1.11 -5.61
C ARG A 143 -2.28 -1.01 -4.55
N LYS A 144 -1.11 -1.59 -4.84
CA LYS A 144 0.10 -1.50 -4.00
C LYS A 144 0.59 -0.05 -3.93
N ALA A 145 0.63 0.53 -2.73
CA ALA A 145 0.97 1.93 -2.51
C ALA A 145 2.37 2.14 -1.91
N TRP A 146 3.00 1.10 -1.37
CA TRP A 146 4.24 1.21 -0.58
C TRP A 146 5.42 1.92 -1.29
N TRP A 147 5.50 1.82 -2.61
CA TRP A 147 6.58 2.41 -3.40
C TRP A 147 6.46 3.92 -3.58
N ILE A 148 5.24 4.46 -3.48
CA ILE A 148 4.96 5.89 -3.67
C ILE A 148 5.69 6.75 -2.64
N PRO A 149 5.49 6.56 -1.31
CA PRO A 149 6.18 7.37 -0.33
C PRO A 149 7.69 7.17 -0.37
N LEU A 150 8.18 5.99 -0.80
CA LEU A 150 9.60 5.75 -0.99
C LEU A 150 10.19 6.66 -2.07
N VAL A 151 9.59 6.69 -3.26
CA VAL A 151 10.09 7.51 -4.38
C VAL A 151 10.04 8.99 -4.03
N PHE A 152 8.92 9.46 -3.48
CA PHE A 152 8.81 10.87 -3.07
C PHE A 152 9.80 11.22 -1.95
N GLY A 153 10.04 10.31 -1.01
CA GLY A 153 11.06 10.49 0.03
C GLY A 153 12.47 10.64 -0.54
N VAL A 154 12.84 9.80 -1.52
CA VAL A 154 14.14 9.91 -2.21
C VAL A 154 14.25 11.25 -2.94
N VAL A 155 13.25 11.63 -3.73
CA VAL A 155 13.24 12.90 -4.46
C VAL A 155 13.34 14.09 -3.51
N ALA A 156 12.60 14.08 -2.40
CA ALA A 156 12.64 15.14 -1.40
C ALA A 156 14.02 15.30 -0.76
N ASN A 157 14.71 14.20 -0.47
CA ASN A 157 16.07 14.23 0.06
C ASN A 157 17.06 14.79 -0.96
N VAL A 158 16.97 14.39 -2.23
CA VAL A 158 17.83 14.93 -3.30
C VAL A 158 17.66 16.44 -3.43
N VAL A 159 16.41 16.94 -3.41
CA VAL A 159 16.14 18.38 -3.45
C VAL A 159 16.73 19.09 -2.23
N MET A 160 16.52 18.53 -1.02
CA MET A 160 17.06 19.09 0.21
C MET A 160 18.58 19.22 0.16
N PHE A 161 19.29 18.14 -0.20
CA PHE A 161 20.75 18.18 -0.32
C PHE A 161 21.21 19.12 -1.44
N GLY A 162 20.49 19.20 -2.56
CA GLY A 162 20.76 20.15 -3.63
C GLY A 162 20.69 21.60 -3.16
N CYS A 163 19.64 21.98 -2.43
CA CYS A 163 19.50 23.33 -1.87
C CYS A 163 20.61 23.66 -0.87
N ILE A 164 20.96 22.73 0.02
CA ILE A 164 22.06 22.91 0.99
C ILE A 164 23.39 23.07 0.24
N ALA A 165 23.65 22.23 -0.77
CA ALA A 165 24.86 22.31 -1.57
C ALA A 165 24.99 23.66 -2.29
N VAL A 166 23.90 24.16 -2.88
CA VAL A 166 23.86 25.49 -3.51
C VAL A 166 24.15 26.59 -2.48
N ALA A 167 23.56 26.51 -1.28
CA ALA A 167 23.77 27.50 -0.22
C ALA A 167 25.22 27.54 0.29
N MET A 168 25.89 26.37 0.37
CA MET A 168 27.29 26.29 0.80
C MET A 168 28.26 26.69 -0.30
N THR A 169 28.05 26.20 -1.52
CA THR A 169 28.95 26.47 -2.66
C THR A 169 28.82 27.89 -3.21
N GLY A 170 27.69 28.55 -2.97
CA GLY A 170 27.50 29.97 -3.28
C GLY A 170 28.28 30.92 -2.36
N ASP A 171 28.88 30.43 -1.27
CA ASP A 171 29.62 31.25 -0.32
C ASP A 171 31.12 31.37 -0.71
N PRO A 172 31.70 32.58 -0.69
CA PRO A 172 33.12 32.79 -0.99
C PRO A 172 34.09 31.99 -0.11
N ALA A 173 33.80 31.83 1.18
CA ALA A 173 34.69 31.12 2.11
C ALA A 173 34.83 29.64 1.72
N PHE A 174 33.79 29.04 1.14
CA PHE A 174 33.85 27.68 0.62
C PHE A 174 34.81 27.58 -0.58
N GLY A 175 34.81 28.57 -1.48
CA GLY A 175 35.73 28.63 -2.61
C GLY A 175 37.19 28.75 -2.18
N GLU A 176 37.47 29.59 -1.17
CA GLU A 176 38.79 29.74 -0.57
C GLU A 176 39.27 28.47 0.16
N TYR A 177 38.35 27.75 0.80
CA TYR A 177 38.67 26.47 1.41
C TYR A 177 39.08 25.42 0.37
N VAL A 178 38.32 25.29 -0.73
CA VAL A 178 38.66 24.35 -1.80
C VAL A 178 39.97 24.70 -2.49
N SER A 179 40.30 25.98 -2.66
CA SER A 179 41.57 26.39 -3.26
C SER A 179 42.78 26.10 -2.36
N ARG A 180 42.62 26.15 -1.03
CA ARG A 180 43.66 25.77 -0.06
C ARG A 180 43.94 24.27 -0.01
N MET A 181 42.99 23.43 -0.46
CA MET A 181 43.08 21.97 -0.41
C MET A 181 43.66 21.32 -1.67
N ARG A 182 43.74 22.05 -2.79
CA ARG A 182 44.39 21.58 -4.01
C ARG A 182 45.88 21.81 -3.97
#